data_AF-A0A183GM20-F1
#
_entry.id   AF-A0A183GM20-F1
#
_cell.length_a   1.000
_cell.length_b   1.000
_cell.length_c   1.000
_cell.angle_alpha   90.00
_cell.angle_beta   90.00
_cell.angle_gamma   90.00
#
_symmetry.space_group_name_H-M   'P 1'
#
loop_
_entity.id
_entity.type
_entity.pdbx_description
1 polymer ?
#
loop_
_entity_poly.entity_id
_entity_poly.type
_entity_poly.pdbx_seq_one_letter_code
_entity_poly.pdbx_strand_id
1 'polypeptide(L)'
;MYTAGITNKIFAASVNGGEKLVFRVFGKNTENFIDRRLELKAMEKLASHHLAAPLYAHFLNGIVVGYLPGRTVSVDDLKDPRMQKYVLLNSVIFGRTLRLFLQKNLFYYDIFAMFQEQASFVRDVPEELNEMESLVIPLKEDIVFCHNDLLAHNIVFDPLSGQ
;
A
#
# COMPACT_ATOMS: atom_id res chain seq x y z
N MET A 1 8.01 14.95 12.91
CA MET A 1 7.86 14.96 11.44
C MET A 1 8.24 13.57 10.96
N TYR A 2 7.30 12.77 10.47
CA TYR A 2 7.58 11.42 9.97
C TYR A 2 7.55 11.49 8.45
N THR A 3 8.71 11.61 7.82
CA THR A 3 8.85 11.58 6.35
C THR A 3 9.37 10.22 5.94
N ALA A 4 8.45 9.29 5.65
CA ALA A 4 8.79 7.96 5.12
C ALA A 4 7.97 7.59 3.88
N GLY A 5 7.43 8.58 3.15
CA GLY A 5 6.75 8.35 1.88
C GLY A 5 7.07 9.46 0.88
N ILE A 6 7.48 9.09 -0.34
CA ILE A 6 7.70 10.04 -1.44
C ILE A 6 6.35 10.66 -1.87
N THR A 7 5.27 9.89 -1.75
CA THR A 7 3.93 10.23 -2.22
C THR A 7 3.04 10.92 -1.19
N ASN A 8 3.38 10.89 0.11
CA ASN A 8 2.51 11.37 1.19
C ASN A 8 3.29 12.12 2.27
N LYS A 9 2.73 13.23 2.78
CA LYS A 9 3.22 13.89 4.00
C LYS A 9 2.43 13.41 5.21
N ILE A 10 3.12 12.97 6.26
CA ILE A 10 2.51 12.38 7.45
C ILE A 10 2.75 13.27 8.67
N PHE A 11 1.65 13.62 9.36
CA PHE A 11 1.66 14.38 10.61
C PHE A 11 0.93 13.58 11.69
N ALA A 12 1.43 13.63 12.92
CA ALA A 12 0.74 13.07 14.07
C ALA A 12 0.31 14.22 14.99
N ALA A 13 -0.92 14.17 15.50
CA ALA A 13 -1.44 15.14 16.46
C ALA A 13 -2.17 14.42 17.60
N SER A 14 -2.14 15.02 18.78
CA SER A 14 -2.86 14.55 19.97
C SER A 14 -3.29 15.75 20.80
N VAL A 15 -4.49 15.72 21.35
CA VAL A 15 -5.00 16.77 22.23
C VAL A 15 -4.82 16.34 23.69
N ASN A 16 -4.11 17.13 24.49
CA ASN A 16 -3.94 16.93 25.94
C ASN A 16 -3.46 15.53 26.36
N GLY A 17 -2.61 14.88 25.54
CA GLY A 17 -2.12 13.52 25.82
C GLY A 17 -3.16 12.42 25.59
N GLY A 18 -4.31 12.74 24.99
CA GLY A 18 -5.31 11.78 24.54
C GLY A 18 -4.90 11.03 23.28
N GLU A 19 -5.91 10.55 22.55
CA GLU A 19 -5.71 9.75 21.34
C GLU A 19 -4.80 10.46 20.31
N LYS A 20 -3.84 9.71 19.76
CA LYS A 20 -3.03 10.16 18.63
C LYS A 20 -3.73 9.86 17.32
N LEU A 21 -3.87 10.90 16.50
CA LEU A 21 -4.34 10.82 15.12
C LEU A 21 -3.20 11.07 14.15
N VAL A 22 -3.27 10.41 13.00
CA VAL A 22 -2.31 10.53 11.91
C VAL A 22 -3.00 11.13 10.70
N PHE A 23 -2.51 12.29 10.26
CA PHE A 23 -2.93 12.98 9.06
C PHE A 23 -1.99 12.58 7.93
N ARG A 24 -2.54 11.97 6.89
CA ARG A 24 -1.81 11.67 5.64
C ARG A 24 -2.31 12.62 4.56
N VAL A 25 -1.45 13.52 4.13
CA VAL A 25 -1.72 14.46 3.04
C VAL A 25 -1.11 13.92 1.76
N PHE A 26 -1.92 13.74 0.74
CA PHE A 26 -1.51 13.20 -0.55
C PHE A 26 -0.61 14.19 -1.31
N GLY A 27 0.41 13.67 -1.97
CA GLY A 27 1.28 14.43 -2.86
C GLY A 27 0.54 14.91 -4.11
N LYS A 28 1.03 16.00 -4.71
CA LYS A 28 0.47 16.54 -5.94
C LYS A 28 0.56 15.52 -7.08
N ASN A 29 -0.46 15.45 -7.94
CA ASN A 29 -0.51 14.62 -9.15
C ASN A 29 -0.48 13.11 -8.89
N THR A 30 -0.75 12.66 -7.67
CA THR A 30 -0.81 11.23 -7.34
C THR A 30 -2.14 10.60 -7.74
N GLU A 31 -3.18 11.42 -7.92
CA GLU A 31 -4.48 11.08 -8.46
C GLU A 31 -4.42 10.55 -9.91
N ASN A 32 -3.35 10.87 -10.64
CA ASN A 32 -3.15 10.42 -12.01
C ASN A 32 -2.87 8.92 -12.11
N PHE A 33 -2.40 8.28 -11.04
CA PHE A 33 -2.02 6.86 -11.04
C PHE A 33 -2.52 6.08 -9.82
N ILE A 34 -3.27 6.72 -8.91
CA ILE A 34 -3.87 6.06 -7.74
C ILE A 34 -5.38 6.31 -7.73
N ASP A 35 -6.18 5.23 -7.85
CA ASP A 35 -7.62 5.30 -7.59
C ASP A 35 -7.87 5.45 -6.09
N ARG A 36 -7.97 6.70 -5.64
CA ARG A 36 -8.19 7.07 -4.23
C ARG A 36 -9.47 6.51 -3.66
N ARG A 37 -10.49 6.27 -4.50
CA ARG A 37 -11.76 5.70 -4.04
C ARG A 37 -11.61 4.21 -3.74
N LEU A 38 -10.86 3.48 -4.58
CA LEU A 38 -10.56 2.07 -4.30
C LEU A 38 -9.62 1.93 -3.09
N GLU A 39 -8.62 2.79 -2.98
CA GLU A 39 -7.71 2.83 -1.82
C GLU A 39 -8.48 3.08 -0.51
N LEU A 40 -9.34 4.10 -0.47
CA LEU A 40 -10.18 4.40 0.71
C LEU A 40 -11.04 3.22 1.11
N LYS A 41 -11.72 2.59 0.14
CA LYS A 41 -12.57 1.42 0.43
C LYS A 41 -11.77 0.21 0.91
N ALA A 42 -10.58 -0.02 0.34
CA ALA A 42 -9.69 -1.08 0.80
C ALA A 42 -9.23 -0.81 2.24
N MET A 43 -8.87 0.43 2.57
CA MET A 43 -8.51 0.85 3.92
C MET A 43 -9.64 0.64 4.92
N GLU A 44 -10.87 1.06 4.59
CA GLU A 44 -12.05 0.85 5.45
C GLU A 44 -12.31 -0.63 5.70
N LYS A 45 -12.21 -1.45 4.65
CA LYS A 45 -12.40 -2.90 4.76
C LYS A 45 -11.34 -3.55 5.65
N LEU A 46 -10.07 -3.20 5.48
CA LEU A 46 -8.97 -3.69 6.33
C LEU A 46 -9.13 -3.24 7.78
N ALA A 47 -9.50 -1.98 8.01
CA ALA A 47 -9.72 -1.43 9.35
C ALA A 47 -10.84 -2.18 10.08
N SER A 48 -11.94 -2.53 9.39
CA SER A 48 -13.02 -3.35 9.97
C SER A 48 -12.62 -4.77 10.38
N HIS A 49 -11.46 -5.25 9.91
CA HIS A 49 -10.88 -6.56 10.27
C HIS A 49 -9.63 -6.42 11.17
N HIS A 50 -9.37 -5.22 11.70
CA HIS A 50 -8.18 -4.90 12.50
C HIS A 50 -6.83 -5.10 11.76
N LEU A 51 -6.83 -5.00 10.43
CA LEU A 51 -5.64 -5.14 9.57
C LEU A 51 -5.08 -3.80 9.10
N ALA A 52 -5.72 -2.69 9.45
CA ALA A 52 -5.27 -1.34 9.20
C ALA A 52 -5.72 -0.41 10.32
N ALA A 53 -5.11 0.77 10.40
CA ALA A 53 -5.56 1.82 11.30
C ALA A 53 -7.02 2.21 11.03
N PRO A 54 -7.83 2.52 12.06
CA PRO A 54 -9.19 3.02 11.87
C PRO A 54 -9.16 4.31 11.05
N LEU A 55 -10.03 4.39 10.03
CA LEU A 55 -10.22 5.59 9.23
C LEU A 55 -11.24 6.50 9.93
N TYR A 56 -10.81 7.71 10.30
CA TYR A 56 -11.67 8.68 10.99
C TYR A 56 -12.29 9.69 10.04
N ALA A 57 -11.55 10.13 9.02
CA ALA A 57 -12.04 11.09 8.04
C ALA A 57 -11.27 11.01 6.72
N HIS A 58 -11.91 11.47 5.65
CA HIS A 58 -11.27 11.77 4.37
C HIS A 58 -11.59 13.21 3.98
N PHE A 59 -10.66 13.85 3.28
CA PHE A 59 -10.81 15.21 2.74
C PHE A 59 -10.15 15.26 1.36
N LEU A 60 -10.30 16.38 0.65
CA LEU A 60 -9.96 16.49 -0.77
C LEU A 60 -8.53 15.99 -1.12
N ASN A 61 -7.56 16.26 -0.25
CA ASN A 61 -6.15 15.93 -0.46
C ASN A 61 -5.55 15.07 0.66
N GLY A 62 -6.35 14.23 1.32
CA GLY A 62 -5.81 13.35 2.35
C GLY A 62 -6.84 12.65 3.23
N ILE A 63 -6.31 12.00 4.27
CA ILE A 63 -7.07 11.19 5.21
C ILE A 63 -6.57 11.38 6.64
N VAL A 64 -7.45 11.09 7.60
CA VAL A 64 -7.13 11.02 9.02
C VAL A 64 -7.36 9.59 9.49
N VAL A 65 -6.32 8.96 10.01
CA VAL A 65 -6.34 7.58 10.52
C VAL A 65 -5.85 7.52 11.96
N GLY A 66 -6.19 6.45 12.67
CA GLY A 66 -5.63 6.16 13.99
C GLY A 66 -4.12 5.97 13.95
N TYR A 67 -3.46 6.31 15.06
CA TYR A 67 -2.05 5.99 15.24
C TYR A 67 -1.88 4.50 15.58
N LEU A 68 -1.04 3.80 14.81
CA LEU A 68 -0.62 2.46 15.14
C LEU A 68 0.63 2.53 16.03
N PRO A 69 0.59 1.94 17.24
CA PRO A 69 1.79 1.81 18.07
C PRO A 69 2.79 0.86 17.40
N GLY A 70 4.06 1.01 17.77
CA GLY A 70 5.15 0.19 17.24
C GLY A 70 6.19 1.00 16.51
N ARG A 71 7.09 0.29 15.82
CA ARG A 71 8.18 0.86 15.03
C ARG A 71 8.12 0.33 13.60
N THR A 72 8.65 1.11 12.66
CA THR A 72 8.86 0.62 11.30
C THR A 72 9.89 -0.50 11.30
N VAL A 73 9.65 -1.53 10.49
CA VAL A 73 10.59 -2.62 10.26
C VAL A 73 11.76 -2.10 9.42
N SER A 74 12.98 -2.50 9.77
CA SER A 74 14.20 -2.23 9.00
C SER A 74 14.56 -3.43 8.12
N VAL A 75 15.46 -3.22 7.16
CA VAL A 75 15.97 -4.31 6.32
C VAL A 75 16.70 -5.37 7.16
N ASP A 76 17.36 -4.98 8.25
CA ASP A 76 18.03 -5.92 9.15
C ASP A 76 17.05 -6.77 9.94
N ASP A 77 15.90 -6.24 10.33
CA ASP A 77 14.85 -7.02 11.00
C ASP A 77 14.32 -8.15 10.11
N LEU A 78 14.24 -7.91 8.80
CA LEU A 78 13.79 -8.91 7.82
C LEU A 78 14.77 -10.07 7.65
N LYS A 79 15.99 -10.01 8.23
CA LYS A 79 16.91 -11.15 8.29
C LYS A 79 16.49 -12.17 9.36
N ASP A 80 15.66 -11.80 10.32
CA ASP A 80 15.13 -12.72 11.34
C ASP A 80 13.97 -13.55 10.73
N PRO A 81 14.07 -14.89 10.68
CA PRO A 81 13.00 -15.76 10.19
C PRO A 81 11.65 -15.58 10.92
N ARG A 82 11.68 -15.14 12.18
CA ARG A 82 10.46 -14.85 12.95
C ARG A 82 9.76 -13.63 12.37
N MET A 83 10.50 -12.57 12.06
CA MET A 83 9.95 -11.37 11.41
C MET A 83 9.38 -11.72 10.04
N GLN A 84 10.10 -12.50 9.23
CA GLN A 84 9.60 -12.98 7.93
C GLN A 84 8.27 -13.74 8.08
N LYS A 85 8.14 -14.59 9.10
CA LYS A 85 6.91 -15.33 9.39
C LYS A 85 5.74 -14.39 9.72
N TYR A 86 5.96 -13.35 10.53
CA TYR A 86 4.92 -12.36 10.84
C TYR A 86 4.47 -11.61 9.58
N VAL A 87 5.43 -11.16 8.76
CA VAL A 87 5.13 -10.46 7.50
C VAL A 87 4.35 -11.35 6.54
N LEU A 88 4.77 -12.60 6.35
CA LEU A 88 4.10 -13.55 5.46
C LEU A 88 2.68 -13.84 5.91
N LEU A 89 2.47 -14.13 7.20
CA LEU A 89 1.15 -14.45 7.72
C LEU A 89 0.17 -13.27 7.55
N ASN A 90 0.61 -12.06 7.90
CA ASN A 90 -0.19 -10.85 7.71
C ASN A 90 -0.48 -10.56 6.23
N SER A 91 0.48 -10.78 5.33
CA SER A 91 0.28 -10.61 3.88
C SER A 91 -0.79 -11.55 3.33
N VAL A 92 -0.81 -12.80 3.78
CA VAL A 92 -1.84 -13.78 3.38
C VAL A 92 -3.23 -13.36 3.90
N ILE A 93 -3.34 -12.94 5.15
CA ILE A 93 -4.60 -12.48 5.76
C ILE A 93 -5.12 -11.22 5.05
N PHE A 94 -4.21 -10.29 4.77
CA PHE A 94 -4.48 -9.06 4.01
C PHE A 94 -5.05 -9.37 2.62
N GLY A 95 -4.34 -10.20 1.84
CA GLY A 95 -4.76 -10.57 0.49
C GLY A 95 -6.11 -11.27 0.46
N ARG A 96 -6.37 -12.17 1.43
CA ARG A 96 -7.68 -12.84 1.56
C ARG A 96 -8.82 -11.88 1.90
N THR A 97 -8.59 -10.92 2.80
CA THR A 97 -9.59 -9.93 3.21
C THR A 97 -10.05 -9.07 2.03
N LEU A 98 -9.14 -8.74 1.11
CA LEU A 98 -9.43 -7.87 -0.03
C LEU A 98 -9.69 -8.61 -1.34
N ARG A 99 -9.47 -9.93 -1.42
CA ARG A 99 -9.78 -10.77 -2.59
C ARG A 99 -11.22 -10.60 -3.09
N LEU A 100 -12.16 -10.36 -2.17
CA LEU A 100 -13.58 -10.18 -2.48
C LEU A 100 -13.92 -8.78 -3.03
N PHE A 101 -12.97 -7.84 -2.99
CA PHE A 101 -13.25 -6.42 -3.20
C PHE A 101 -12.84 -5.90 -4.58
N LEU A 102 -11.86 -6.54 -5.23
CA LEU A 102 -11.21 -6.02 -6.44
C LEU A 102 -10.93 -7.13 -7.46
N GLN A 103 -11.96 -7.53 -8.20
CA GLN A 103 -11.80 -8.16 -9.51
C GLN A 103 -11.96 -7.08 -10.59
N LYS A 104 -10.94 -6.27 -10.83
CA LYS A 104 -10.84 -5.52 -12.09
C LYS A 104 -9.42 -5.52 -12.60
N ASN A 105 -9.34 -5.72 -13.92
CA ASN A 105 -8.16 -6.02 -14.70
C ASN A 105 -7.05 -4.97 -14.58
N LEU A 106 -5.82 -5.48 -14.61
CA LEU A 106 -4.55 -4.90 -15.06
C LEU A 106 -4.56 -3.38 -15.31
N PHE A 107 -4.21 -2.65 -14.25
CA PHE A 107 -3.96 -1.20 -14.22
C PHE A 107 -2.81 -0.73 -15.15
N TYR A 108 -2.05 -1.68 -15.73
CA TYR A 108 -0.81 -1.41 -16.45
C TYR A 108 -1.01 -0.70 -17.79
N TYR A 109 -2.03 -1.06 -18.57
CA TYR A 109 -2.28 -0.44 -19.88
C TYR A 109 -2.73 1.03 -19.76
N ASP A 110 -3.45 1.38 -18.69
CA ASP A 110 -3.90 2.74 -18.45
C ASP A 110 -2.72 3.67 -18.12
N ILE A 111 -1.74 3.18 -17.34
CA ILE A 111 -0.50 3.93 -17.06
C ILE A 111 0.28 4.17 -18.37
N PHE A 112 0.39 3.15 -19.22
CA PHE A 112 1.11 3.26 -20.48
C PHE A 112 0.52 4.35 -21.40
N ALA A 113 -0.81 4.38 -21.54
CA ALA A 113 -1.51 5.38 -22.34
C ALA A 113 -1.24 6.83 -21.87
N MET A 114 -0.99 7.04 -20.58
CA MET A 114 -0.74 8.37 -20.02
C MET A 114 0.65 8.93 -20.34
N PHE A 115 1.64 8.07 -20.62
CA PHE A 115 3.03 8.48 -20.84
C PHE A 115 3.48 8.43 -22.30
N GLN A 116 2.64 7.94 -23.22
CA GLN A 116 3.00 7.78 -24.64
C GLN A 116 3.57 9.05 -25.30
N GLU A 117 3.16 10.24 -24.86
CA GLU A 117 3.61 11.51 -25.47
C GLU A 117 4.85 12.14 -24.80
N GLN A 118 5.28 11.67 -23.62
CA GLN A 118 6.21 12.44 -22.79
C GLN A 118 7.65 11.93 -22.73
N ALA A 119 7.95 10.70 -23.17
CA ALA A 119 9.33 10.23 -23.13
C ALA A 119 9.66 9.13 -24.14
N SER A 120 10.87 9.22 -24.71
CA SER A 120 11.39 8.26 -25.70
C SER A 120 11.54 6.83 -25.18
N PHE A 121 11.68 6.64 -23.86
CA PHE A 121 11.77 5.32 -23.22
C PHE A 121 10.44 4.56 -23.22
N VAL A 122 9.31 5.24 -23.43
CA VAL A 122 7.97 4.62 -23.43
C VAL A 122 7.76 3.80 -24.70
N ARG A 123 8.59 3.92 -25.73
CA ARG A 123 8.42 3.17 -26.98
C ARG A 123 8.68 1.68 -26.83
N ASP A 124 9.59 1.29 -25.93
CA ASP A 124 10.03 -0.11 -25.78
C ASP A 124 9.20 -0.85 -24.72
N VAL A 125 8.48 -0.11 -23.87
CA VAL A 125 7.64 -0.66 -22.79
C VAL A 125 6.62 -1.70 -23.26
N PRO A 126 5.91 -1.56 -24.41
CA PRO A 126 5.00 -2.61 -24.88
C PRO A 126 5.71 -3.93 -25.19
N GLU A 127 6.91 -3.88 -25.75
CA GLU A 127 7.69 -5.07 -26.10
C GLU A 127 8.20 -5.74 -24.83
N GLU A 128 8.76 -4.97 -23.89
CA GLU A 128 9.19 -5.47 -22.57
C GLU A 128 8.02 -6.07 -21.77
N LEU A 129 6.84 -5.44 -21.80
CA LEU A 129 5.64 -5.96 -21.15
C LEU A 129 5.20 -7.29 -21.76
N ASN A 130 5.19 -7.40 -23.09
CA ASN A 130 4.85 -8.65 -23.78
C ASN A 130 5.85 -9.77 -23.41
N GLU A 131 7.14 -9.46 -23.29
CA GLU A 131 8.15 -10.42 -22.84
C GLU A 131 7.87 -10.88 -21.40
N MET A 132 7.62 -9.94 -20.47
CA MET A 132 7.26 -10.27 -19.09
C MET A 132 5.99 -11.11 -19.00
N GLU A 133 4.93 -10.75 -19.74
CA GLU A 133 3.67 -11.50 -19.79
C GLU A 133 3.89 -12.92 -20.31
N SER A 134 4.74 -13.10 -21.32
CA SER A 134 5.07 -14.42 -21.87
C SER A 134 5.75 -15.34 -20.85
N LEU A 135 6.44 -14.78 -19.85
CA LEU A 135 7.09 -15.53 -18.77
C LEU A 135 6.14 -15.77 -17.58
N VAL A 136 5.30 -14.79 -17.23
CA VAL A 136 4.47 -14.82 -16.02
C VAL A 136 3.14 -15.53 -16.23
N ILE A 137 2.44 -15.30 -17.36
CA ILE A 137 1.12 -15.90 -17.62
C ILE A 137 1.15 -17.44 -17.59
N PRO A 138 2.18 -18.13 -18.16
CA PRO A 138 2.24 -19.59 -18.13
C PRO A 138 2.40 -20.20 -16.73
N LEU A 139 2.85 -19.43 -15.72
CA LEU A 139 2.96 -19.91 -14.34
C LEU A 139 1.60 -20.21 -13.71
N LYS A 140 0.51 -19.64 -14.26
CA LYS A 140 -0.88 -19.83 -13.78
C LYS A 140 -1.03 -19.55 -12.28
N GLU A 141 -0.30 -18.55 -11.80
CA GLU A 141 -0.39 -18.10 -10.42
C GLU A 141 -1.80 -17.60 -10.09
N ASP A 142 -2.24 -17.85 -8.87
CA ASP A 142 -3.53 -17.36 -8.40
C ASP A 142 -3.53 -15.83 -8.32
N ILE A 143 -4.51 -15.19 -8.97
CA ILE A 143 -4.71 -13.75 -8.84
C ILE A 143 -5.31 -13.46 -7.46
N VAL A 144 -4.56 -12.71 -6.65
CA VAL A 144 -4.92 -12.29 -5.30
C VAL A 144 -4.71 -10.79 -5.14
N PHE A 145 -5.37 -10.20 -4.14
CA PHE A 145 -5.09 -8.81 -3.78
C PHE A 145 -3.71 -8.73 -3.12
N CYS A 146 -2.86 -7.83 -3.61
CA CYS A 146 -1.51 -7.63 -3.11
C CYS A 146 -1.35 -6.18 -2.62
N HIS A 147 -0.47 -5.97 -1.63
CA HIS A 147 -0.12 -4.62 -1.18
C HIS A 147 0.62 -3.83 -2.27
N ASN A 148 1.34 -4.52 -3.17
CA ASN A 148 2.13 -3.99 -4.29
C ASN A 148 3.30 -3.07 -3.92
N ASP A 149 3.37 -2.58 -2.67
CA ASP A 149 4.44 -1.74 -2.16
C ASP A 149 4.92 -2.18 -0.77
N LEU A 150 5.23 -3.47 -0.60
CA LEU A 150 5.58 -4.06 0.71
C LEU A 150 7.05 -3.80 1.11
N LEU A 151 7.43 -2.53 1.13
CA LEU A 151 8.75 -2.09 1.59
C LEU A 151 8.84 -2.14 3.12
N ALA A 152 10.04 -2.36 3.67
CA ALA A 152 10.23 -2.52 5.12
C ALA A 152 9.65 -1.35 5.93
N HIS A 153 9.79 -0.11 5.44
CA HIS A 153 9.26 1.09 6.10
C HIS A 153 7.73 1.20 6.08
N ASN A 154 7.05 0.43 5.22
CA ASN A 154 5.58 0.34 5.18
C ASN A 154 5.04 -0.70 6.17
N ILE A 155 5.93 -1.46 6.84
CA ILE A 155 5.55 -2.45 7.86
C ILE A 155 5.78 -1.84 9.24
N VAL A 156 4.72 -1.79 10.04
CA VAL A 156 4.79 -1.40 11.46
C VAL A 156 4.72 -2.66 12.28
N PHE A 157 5.69 -2.83 13.19
CA PHE A 157 5.73 -3.94 14.13
C PHE A 157 5.60 -3.42 15.56
N ASP A 158 4.64 -3.97 16.29
CA ASP A 158 4.47 -3.73 17.73
C ASP A 158 4.94 -4.97 18.52
N PRO A 159 6.09 -4.88 19.23
CA PRO A 159 6.62 -5.98 20.01
C PRO A 159 5.69 -6.46 21.14
N LEU A 160 4.76 -5.63 21.60
CA LEU A 160 3.86 -5.97 22.70
C LEU A 160 2.69 -6.83 22.24
N SER A 161 2.14 -6.55 21.06
CA SER A 161 1.08 -7.37 20.45
C SER A 161 1.62 -8.54 19.63
N GLY A 162 2.90 -8.49 19.22
CA GLY A 162 3.48 -9.48 18.32
C GLY A 162 2.85 -9.45 16.93
N GLN A 163 2.31 -8.29 16.54
CA GLN A 163 1.64 -8.02 15.27
C GLN A 163 2.36 -6.90 14.51
#